data_AF-A0A2E3HSA4-F1
#
_entry.id   AF-A0A2E3HSA4-F1
#
_cell.length_a   1.000
_cell.length_b   1.000
_cell.length_c   1.000
_cell.angle_alpha   90.00
_cell.angle_beta   90.00
_cell.angle_gamma   90.00
#
_symmetry.space_group_name_H-M   'P 1'
#
loop_
_entity.id
_entity.type
_entity.pdbx_description
1 polymer ?
#
loop_
_entity_poly.entity_id
_entity_poly.type
_entity_poly.pdbx_seq_one_letter_code
_entity_poly.pdbx_strand_id
1 'polypeptide(L)'
;MQTVKIVIVGAGSGSFGRAAIADVLACTELNEKTELKLVLVDVEQVALDRMYHFSEVLKEYRQVPTQIEATTNRRQAFCDANYVITCVARDRIKLWEQDFYTPLAYGFRHIYGENGGPGAAFHTLRSLHLMMPIINDVVEVCPQALVLNFTNPESRICLAINKLTELDAVGICHGTQGTCEIASRMMGKEPNDLEFLVGGINHFHWILGVNDVKTGKDMMPALNKAIAEDETVIQPLARFLHKTFGLLTFPFDSHIGEYVGFAYDMVGPKFENYRRRHIRVRETGDASSLPVWQEIQEVADRQVPMTESLASPTTEAAVPIICAIELGQPTRFAGLNVLNTEKYVSNLPEDAVVEVPVKVDGNGIHPVKVGSLPEGIAAMCRQQISIQNLLVEAYAEKSKRALLSALLLEPTVDSPNRAEKMMEELLNRQTTYLPELR
;
A
#
# COMPACT_ATOMS: atom_id res chain seq x y z
N MET A 1 -32.39 -7.07 4.57
CA MET A 1 -31.05 -7.60 4.92
C MET A 1 -30.31 -6.50 5.67
N GLN A 2 -29.13 -6.72 6.26
CA GLN A 2 -28.35 -5.60 6.78
C GLN A 2 -27.86 -4.74 5.60
N THR A 3 -28.01 -3.43 5.69
CA THR A 3 -27.44 -2.51 4.70
C THR A 3 -25.94 -2.36 4.97
N VAL A 4 -25.13 -2.59 3.95
CA VAL A 4 -23.67 -2.40 4.00
C VAL A 4 -23.31 -1.31 3.01
N LYS A 5 -22.74 -0.21 3.50
CA LYS A 5 -22.32 0.93 2.68
C LYS A 5 -20.81 1.01 2.62
N ILE A 6 -20.27 0.87 1.41
CA ILE A 6 -18.84 0.98 1.09
C ILE A 6 -18.62 2.26 0.30
N VAL A 7 -17.71 3.11 0.76
CA VAL A 7 -17.30 4.32 0.05
C VAL A 7 -15.88 4.14 -0.47
N ILE A 8 -15.66 4.33 -1.77
CA ILE A 8 -14.33 4.31 -2.38
C ILE A 8 -13.91 5.74 -2.71
N VAL A 9 -12.89 6.24 -2.03
CA VAL A 9 -12.32 7.58 -2.24
C VAL A 9 -11.09 7.49 -3.13
N GLY A 10 -11.08 8.26 -4.23
CA GLY A 10 -10.14 8.06 -5.33
C GLY A 10 -10.61 7.00 -6.31
N ALA A 11 -11.94 6.81 -6.42
CA ALA A 11 -12.54 5.81 -7.30
C ALA A 11 -12.14 6.01 -8.77
N GLY A 12 -11.78 7.23 -9.17
CA GLY A 12 -11.17 7.58 -10.45
C GLY A 12 -9.74 7.06 -10.65
N SER A 13 -9.32 6.02 -9.91
CA SER A 13 -8.08 5.26 -10.10
C SER A 13 -8.32 3.97 -10.91
N GLY A 14 -7.53 3.75 -11.96
CA GLY A 14 -7.78 2.71 -12.97
C GLY A 14 -7.09 1.41 -12.63
N SER A 15 -6.25 1.47 -11.60
CA SER A 15 -5.63 0.32 -10.96
C SER A 15 -6.44 -0.02 -9.71
N PHE A 16 -6.22 0.67 -8.59
CA PHE A 16 -6.86 0.36 -7.31
C PHE A 16 -8.35 0.69 -7.25
N GLY A 17 -8.82 1.79 -7.86
CA GLY A 17 -10.24 2.13 -7.89
C GLY A 17 -11.05 1.08 -8.68
N ARG A 18 -10.59 0.74 -9.90
CA ARG A 18 -11.12 -0.36 -10.70
C ARG A 18 -11.06 -1.70 -9.95
N ALA A 19 -9.95 -2.03 -9.29
CA ALA A 19 -9.82 -3.26 -8.51
C ALA A 19 -10.87 -3.35 -7.40
N ALA A 20 -10.97 -2.32 -6.55
CA ALA A 20 -11.93 -2.29 -5.45
C ALA A 20 -13.39 -2.39 -5.95
N ILE A 21 -13.73 -1.73 -7.06
CA ILE A 21 -15.07 -1.88 -7.68
C ILE A 21 -15.29 -3.31 -8.18
N ALA A 22 -14.32 -3.88 -8.89
CA ALA A 22 -14.40 -5.25 -9.40
C ALA A 22 -14.58 -6.27 -8.29
N ASP A 23 -13.81 -6.17 -7.21
CA ASP A 23 -13.88 -7.10 -6.07
C ASP A 23 -15.23 -7.05 -5.38
N VAL A 24 -15.76 -5.84 -5.16
CA VAL A 24 -17.06 -5.63 -4.50
C VAL A 24 -18.19 -6.22 -5.34
N LEU A 25 -18.18 -5.98 -6.65
CA LEU A 25 -19.23 -6.46 -7.55
C LEU A 25 -19.08 -7.94 -7.92
N ALA A 26 -17.88 -8.51 -7.84
CA ALA A 26 -17.63 -9.93 -8.08
C ALA A 26 -17.93 -10.82 -6.86
N CYS A 27 -18.05 -10.25 -5.66
CA CYS A 27 -18.36 -11.01 -4.45
C CYS A 27 -19.86 -11.34 -4.37
N THR A 28 -20.23 -12.52 -4.86
CA THR A 28 -21.62 -12.99 -4.87
C THR A 28 -22.22 -13.07 -3.47
N GLU A 29 -21.51 -13.62 -2.47
CA GLU A 29 -22.08 -13.78 -1.13
C GLU A 29 -22.42 -12.44 -0.46
N LEU A 30 -21.56 -11.43 -0.63
CA LEU A 30 -21.82 -10.10 -0.08
C LEU A 30 -23.06 -9.47 -0.72
N ASN A 31 -23.19 -9.60 -2.04
CA ASN A 31 -24.32 -9.07 -2.81
C ASN A 31 -25.65 -9.79 -2.56
N GLU A 32 -25.62 -11.09 -2.27
CA GLU A 32 -26.84 -11.88 -1.99
C GLU A 32 -27.31 -11.77 -0.53
N LYS A 33 -26.39 -11.56 0.42
CA LYS A 33 -26.70 -11.59 1.85
C LYS A 33 -26.90 -10.20 2.46
N THR A 34 -26.52 -9.14 1.76
CA THR A 34 -26.59 -7.76 2.25
C THR A 34 -27.31 -6.85 1.26
N GLU A 35 -27.87 -5.75 1.77
CA GLU A 35 -28.29 -4.63 0.92
C GLU A 35 -27.06 -3.73 0.68
N LEU A 36 -26.30 -4.07 -0.35
CA LEU A 36 -25.01 -3.43 -0.64
C LEU A 36 -25.19 -2.09 -1.38
N LYS A 37 -24.63 -1.04 -0.80
CA LYS A 37 -24.51 0.29 -1.40
C LYS A 37 -23.05 0.64 -1.61
N LEU A 38 -22.65 0.82 -2.87
CA LEU A 38 -21.32 1.25 -3.27
C LEU A 38 -21.36 2.72 -3.68
N VAL A 39 -20.56 3.57 -3.04
CA VAL A 39 -20.46 4.99 -3.38
C VAL A 39 -19.05 5.32 -3.87
N LEU A 40 -18.96 5.78 -5.11
CA LEU A 40 -17.74 6.20 -5.76
C LEU A 40 -17.50 7.69 -5.50
N VAL A 41 -16.30 8.03 -5.06
CA VAL A 41 -15.92 9.41 -4.76
C VAL A 41 -14.62 9.74 -5.46
N ASP A 42 -14.66 10.79 -6.26
CA ASP A 42 -13.47 11.43 -6.83
C ASP A 42 -13.71 12.93 -6.98
N VAL A 43 -12.64 13.73 -6.98
CA VAL A 43 -12.73 15.18 -7.22
C VAL A 43 -12.72 15.51 -8.71
N GLU A 44 -12.24 14.59 -9.55
CA GLU A 44 -12.16 14.77 -11.00
C GLU A 44 -13.40 14.14 -11.65
N GLN A 45 -14.33 14.97 -12.13
CA GLN A 45 -15.64 14.54 -12.62
C GLN A 45 -15.52 13.58 -13.82
N VAL A 46 -14.60 13.83 -14.74
CA VAL A 46 -14.44 12.99 -15.94
C VAL A 46 -13.95 11.59 -15.56
N ALA A 47 -13.01 11.50 -14.62
CA ALA A 47 -12.56 10.21 -14.08
C ALA A 47 -13.66 9.49 -13.29
N LEU A 48 -14.46 10.23 -12.51
CA LEU A 48 -15.58 9.69 -11.75
C LEU A 48 -16.67 9.13 -12.67
N ASP A 49 -17.08 9.88 -13.69
CA ASP A 49 -18.12 9.47 -14.64
C ASP A 49 -17.71 8.21 -15.41
N ARG A 50 -16.46 8.15 -15.88
CA ARG A 50 -15.90 6.94 -16.51
C ARG A 50 -16.05 5.73 -15.59
N MET A 51 -15.68 5.86 -14.32
CA MET A 51 -15.70 4.75 -13.37
C MET A 51 -17.11 4.37 -12.93
N TYR A 52 -18.03 5.34 -12.83
CA TYR A 52 -19.44 5.09 -12.59
C TYR A 52 -20.07 4.28 -13.74
N HIS A 53 -19.89 4.72 -14.98
CA HIS A 53 -20.40 4.00 -16.15
C HIS A 53 -19.77 2.61 -16.30
N PHE A 54 -18.46 2.48 -16.09
CA PHE A 54 -17.78 1.18 -16.02
C PHE A 54 -18.41 0.27 -14.96
N SER A 55 -18.68 0.78 -13.76
CA SER A 55 -19.26 0.01 -12.66
C SER A 55 -20.70 -0.45 -12.93
N GLU A 56 -21.51 0.34 -13.65
CA GLU A 56 -22.85 -0.07 -14.09
C GLU A 56 -22.79 -1.20 -15.13
N VAL A 57 -21.86 -1.12 -16.10
CA VAL A 57 -21.64 -2.20 -17.07
C VAL A 57 -21.16 -3.48 -16.36
N LEU A 58 -20.28 -3.35 -15.37
CA LEU A 58 -19.79 -4.47 -14.57
C LEU A 58 -20.89 -5.11 -13.71
N LYS A 59 -21.75 -4.29 -13.09
CA LYS A 59 -22.92 -4.74 -12.35
C LYS A 59 -23.87 -5.54 -13.23
N GLU A 60 -24.17 -5.05 -14.45
CA GLU A 60 -24.97 -5.79 -15.44
C GLU A 60 -24.32 -7.12 -15.82
N TYR A 61 -23.01 -7.10 -16.07
CA TYR A 61 -22.24 -8.28 -16.44
C TYR A 61 -22.25 -9.35 -15.33
N ARG A 62 -22.11 -8.95 -14.06
CA ARG A 62 -22.15 -9.83 -12.89
C ARG A 62 -23.56 -10.17 -12.42
N GLN A 63 -24.58 -9.48 -12.93
CA GLN A 63 -25.99 -9.65 -12.57
C GLN A 63 -26.26 -9.46 -11.07
N VAL A 64 -25.59 -8.49 -10.46
CA VAL A 64 -25.70 -8.21 -9.01
C VAL A 64 -26.65 -7.04 -8.72
N PRO A 65 -27.37 -7.05 -7.59
CA PRO A 65 -28.37 -6.02 -7.26
C PRO A 65 -27.77 -4.73 -6.65
N THR A 66 -26.44 -4.62 -6.54
CA THR A 66 -25.74 -3.53 -5.85
C THR A 66 -26.27 -2.15 -6.26
N GLN A 67 -26.52 -1.28 -5.29
CA GLN A 67 -26.81 0.13 -5.55
C GLN A 67 -25.49 0.88 -5.73
N ILE A 68 -25.32 1.56 -6.85
CA ILE A 68 -24.12 2.33 -7.14
C ILE A 68 -24.49 3.81 -7.21
N GLU A 69 -23.72 4.63 -6.50
CA GLU A 69 -23.81 6.10 -6.57
C GLU A 69 -22.41 6.67 -6.83
N ALA A 70 -22.36 7.86 -7.43
CA ALA A 70 -21.12 8.60 -7.64
C ALA A 70 -21.31 10.06 -7.21
N THR A 71 -20.31 10.63 -6.53
CA THR A 71 -20.35 12.04 -6.13
C THR A 71 -18.96 12.64 -5.95
N THR A 72 -18.84 13.92 -6.26
CA THR A 72 -17.64 14.73 -5.93
C THR A 72 -17.68 15.26 -4.49
N ASN A 73 -18.83 15.12 -3.80
CA ASN A 73 -19.01 15.51 -2.41
C ASN A 73 -18.80 14.31 -1.47
N ARG A 74 -17.56 14.14 -1.00
CA ARG A 74 -17.20 13.04 -0.11
C ARG A 74 -17.95 13.05 1.23
N ARG A 75 -18.28 14.22 1.79
CA ARG A 75 -19.01 14.30 3.07
C ARG A 75 -20.42 13.71 2.94
N GLN A 76 -21.11 13.96 1.84
CA GLN A 76 -22.39 13.31 1.55
C GLN A 76 -22.24 11.79 1.38
N ALA A 77 -21.16 11.35 0.73
CA ALA A 77 -20.88 9.92 0.56
C ALA A 77 -20.64 9.22 1.91
N PHE A 78 -20.01 9.89 2.88
CA PHE A 78 -19.65 9.33 4.18
C PHE A 78 -20.81 9.10 5.14
N CYS A 79 -21.94 9.80 5.00
CA CYS A 79 -23.11 9.58 5.87
C CYS A 79 -23.49 8.09 5.93
N ASP A 80 -23.57 7.49 7.11
CA ASP A 80 -23.90 6.07 7.33
C ASP A 80 -22.96 5.06 6.64
N ALA A 81 -21.73 5.46 6.27
CA ALA A 81 -20.75 4.51 5.73
C ALA A 81 -20.32 3.49 6.80
N ASN A 82 -20.19 2.23 6.40
CA ASN A 82 -19.60 1.16 7.21
C ASN A 82 -18.10 1.02 6.91
N TYR A 83 -17.71 1.24 5.67
CA TYR A 83 -16.34 1.09 5.20
C TYR A 83 -15.93 2.27 4.32
N VAL A 84 -14.71 2.75 4.50
CA VAL A 84 -14.08 3.76 3.65
C VAL A 84 -12.78 3.19 3.09
N ILE A 85 -12.75 2.96 1.78
CA ILE A 85 -11.57 2.51 1.05
C ILE A 85 -10.89 3.73 0.43
N THR A 86 -9.60 3.93 0.70
CA THR A 86 -8.85 5.07 0.16
C THR A 86 -7.78 4.63 -0.83
N CYS A 87 -7.82 5.17 -2.04
CA CYS A 87 -6.85 4.92 -3.11
C CYS A 87 -6.51 6.20 -3.89
N VAL A 88 -6.42 7.32 -3.18
CA VAL A 88 -6.20 8.66 -3.75
C VAL A 88 -4.74 8.90 -4.15
N ALA A 89 -4.53 9.63 -5.24
CA ALA A 89 -3.24 10.19 -5.62
C ALA A 89 -3.45 11.43 -6.50
N ARG A 90 -2.52 12.40 -6.45
CA ARG A 90 -2.57 13.61 -7.28
C ARG A 90 -1.25 13.81 -8.01
N ASP A 91 -1.31 13.94 -9.34
CA ASP A 91 -0.14 14.15 -10.22
C ASP A 91 1.07 13.23 -9.91
N ARG A 92 0.78 11.99 -9.50
CA ARG A 92 1.77 11.09 -8.87
C ARG A 92 3.04 10.94 -9.69
N ILE A 93 2.93 10.65 -10.98
CA ILE A 93 4.09 10.38 -11.85
C ILE A 93 4.97 11.63 -12.00
N LYS A 94 4.35 12.77 -12.29
CA LYS A 94 5.04 14.06 -12.45
C LYS A 94 5.81 14.43 -11.19
N LEU A 95 5.22 14.23 -10.02
CA LEU A 95 5.84 14.57 -8.74
C LEU A 95 6.92 13.56 -8.36
N TRP A 96 6.69 12.28 -8.61
CA TRP A 96 7.66 11.22 -8.33
C TRP A 96 8.93 11.37 -9.19
N GLU A 97 8.84 11.82 -10.43
CA GLU A 97 10.02 12.21 -11.21
C GLU A 97 10.86 13.28 -10.49
N GLN A 98 10.22 14.26 -9.85
CA GLN A 98 10.95 15.28 -9.09
C GLN A 98 11.56 14.69 -7.83
N ASP A 99 10.79 13.87 -7.10
CA ASP A 99 11.25 13.18 -5.89
C ASP A 99 12.41 12.25 -6.19
N PHE A 100 12.51 11.69 -7.40
CA PHE A 100 13.63 10.86 -7.79
C PHE A 100 14.85 11.69 -8.23
N TYR A 101 14.66 12.59 -9.21
CA TYR A 101 15.78 13.28 -9.87
C TYR A 101 16.37 14.41 -9.04
N THR A 102 15.58 15.12 -8.24
CA THR A 102 16.13 16.22 -7.43
C THR A 102 17.12 15.68 -6.39
N PRO A 103 16.80 14.68 -5.53
CA PRO A 103 17.80 14.13 -4.61
C PRO A 103 19.04 13.59 -5.31
N LEU A 104 18.88 12.93 -6.47
CA LEU A 104 20.00 12.45 -7.27
C LEU A 104 20.91 13.59 -7.74
N ALA A 105 20.36 14.73 -8.16
CA ALA A 105 21.13 15.92 -8.55
C ALA A 105 21.93 16.53 -7.37
N TYR A 106 21.45 16.35 -6.14
CA TYR A 106 22.17 16.70 -4.91
C TYR A 106 23.15 15.59 -4.43
N GLY A 107 23.31 14.52 -5.21
CA GLY A 107 24.23 13.42 -4.92
C GLY A 107 23.68 12.33 -4.00
N PHE A 108 22.41 12.43 -3.58
CA PHE A 108 21.77 11.39 -2.77
C PHE A 108 21.22 10.29 -3.68
N ARG A 109 21.91 9.16 -3.66
CA ARG A 109 21.62 8.01 -4.52
C ARG A 109 20.62 7.08 -3.86
N HIS A 110 19.35 7.21 -4.22
CA HIS A 110 18.26 6.33 -3.76
C HIS A 110 17.65 5.50 -4.89
N ILE A 111 16.90 4.46 -4.51
CA ILE A 111 16.49 3.39 -5.43
C ILE A 111 15.22 3.74 -6.22
N TYR A 112 14.17 4.12 -5.50
CA TYR A 112 12.84 4.30 -6.06
C TYR A 112 12.22 5.63 -5.62
N GLY A 113 12.29 5.95 -4.33
CA GLY A 113 11.88 7.27 -3.82
C GLY A 113 10.37 7.41 -3.64
N GLU A 114 9.67 6.30 -3.41
CA GLU A 114 8.23 6.25 -3.08
C GLU A 114 8.03 6.07 -1.57
N ASN A 115 8.65 5.05 -0.97
CA ASN A 115 8.39 4.64 0.42
C ASN A 115 9.59 4.85 1.34
N GLY A 116 10.79 5.03 0.78
CA GLY A 116 12.02 5.35 1.50
C GLY A 116 12.99 6.19 0.66
N GLY A 117 13.98 6.77 1.31
CA GLY A 117 14.89 7.72 0.71
C GLY A 117 14.39 9.17 0.77
N PRO A 118 15.27 10.15 0.47
CA PRO A 118 14.96 11.57 0.60
C PRO A 118 13.78 12.04 -0.25
N GLY A 119 13.53 11.42 -1.42
CA GLY A 119 12.35 11.73 -2.24
C GLY A 119 11.04 11.31 -1.57
N ALA A 120 11.03 10.16 -0.90
CA ALA A 120 9.85 9.63 -0.23
C ALA A 120 9.38 10.51 0.93
N ALA A 121 10.29 11.28 1.56
CA ALA A 121 9.91 12.29 2.56
C ALA A 121 8.91 13.32 2.00
N PHE A 122 9.15 13.81 0.78
CA PHE A 122 8.24 14.74 0.10
C PHE A 122 6.96 14.04 -0.36
N HIS A 123 7.08 12.82 -0.89
CA HIS A 123 5.89 12.02 -1.20
C HIS A 123 4.98 11.85 0.02
N THR A 124 5.56 11.56 1.18
CA THR A 124 4.85 11.44 2.46
C THR A 124 4.10 12.72 2.79
N LEU A 125 4.78 13.87 2.83
CA LEU A 125 4.14 15.13 3.19
C LEU A 125 2.98 15.51 2.25
N ARG A 126 3.14 15.28 0.93
CA ARG A 126 2.05 15.50 -0.04
C ARG A 126 0.89 14.54 0.17
N SER A 127 1.19 13.26 0.44
CA SER A 127 0.17 12.25 0.70
C SER A 127 -0.59 12.54 2.00
N LEU A 128 0.09 12.98 3.06
CA LEU A 128 -0.55 13.43 4.31
C LEU A 128 -1.42 14.67 4.08
N HIS A 129 -0.93 15.64 3.30
CA HIS A 129 -1.69 16.85 2.97
C HIS A 129 -2.97 16.55 2.17
N LEU A 130 -2.96 15.50 1.35
CA LEU A 130 -4.13 15.02 0.64
C LEU A 130 -5.06 14.18 1.53
N MET A 131 -4.49 13.28 2.33
CA MET A 131 -5.24 12.25 3.06
C MET A 131 -5.87 12.78 4.34
N MET A 132 -5.15 13.55 5.16
CA MET A 132 -5.67 13.95 6.48
C MET A 132 -6.99 14.75 6.42
N PRO A 133 -7.23 15.65 5.43
CA PRO A 133 -8.55 16.25 5.27
C PRO A 133 -9.67 15.25 4.97
N ILE A 134 -9.38 14.17 4.24
CA ILE A 134 -10.36 13.09 3.98
C ILE A 134 -10.68 12.38 5.29
N ILE A 135 -9.65 12.03 6.06
CA ILE A 135 -9.78 11.31 7.31
C ILE A 135 -10.51 12.15 8.36
N ASN A 136 -10.24 13.45 8.45
CA ASN A 136 -10.99 14.35 9.35
C ASN A 136 -12.48 14.38 9.01
N ASP A 137 -12.85 14.34 7.73
CA ASP A 137 -14.27 14.22 7.33
C ASP A 137 -14.87 12.87 7.76
N VAL A 138 -14.10 11.77 7.75
CA VAL A 138 -14.53 10.47 8.27
C VAL A 138 -14.76 10.53 9.79
N VAL A 139 -13.80 11.09 10.54
CA VAL A 139 -13.91 11.29 12.00
C VAL A 139 -15.20 12.04 12.35
N GLU A 140 -15.52 13.09 11.60
CA GLU A 140 -16.69 13.93 11.87
C GLU A 140 -18.02 13.31 11.44
N VAL A 141 -18.05 12.59 10.31
CA VAL A 141 -19.31 12.17 9.66
C VAL A 141 -19.66 10.71 9.92
N CYS A 142 -18.66 9.83 9.96
CA CYS A 142 -18.85 8.38 10.14
C CYS A 142 -17.70 7.76 10.96
N PRO A 143 -17.50 8.16 12.23
CA PRO A 143 -16.40 7.67 13.06
C PRO A 143 -16.42 6.15 13.31
N GLN A 144 -17.56 5.49 13.09
CA GLN A 144 -17.70 4.03 13.19
C GLN A 144 -17.15 3.27 11.97
N ALA A 145 -16.86 3.97 10.86
CA ALA A 145 -16.46 3.32 9.63
C ALA A 145 -15.04 2.76 9.73
N LEU A 146 -14.84 1.52 9.25
CA LEU A 146 -13.50 0.96 9.12
C LEU A 146 -12.79 1.57 7.90
N VAL A 147 -11.63 2.19 8.13
CA VAL A 147 -10.80 2.76 7.06
C VAL A 147 -9.83 1.70 6.55
N LEU A 148 -9.92 1.39 5.26
CA LEU A 148 -9.07 0.46 4.53
C LEU A 148 -8.20 1.22 3.54
N ASN A 149 -6.93 1.43 3.88
CA ASN A 149 -6.04 2.30 3.12
C ASN A 149 -5.17 1.54 2.10
N PHE A 150 -5.28 1.90 0.83
CA PHE A 150 -4.37 1.49 -0.25
C PHE A 150 -3.44 2.62 -0.71
N THR A 151 -3.64 3.85 -0.24
CA THR A 151 -2.82 4.98 -0.66
C THR A 151 -1.42 4.87 -0.06
N ASN A 152 -0.40 5.01 -0.92
CA ASN A 152 1.00 5.11 -0.53
C ASN A 152 1.43 6.54 -0.13
N PRO A 153 2.47 6.67 0.72
CA PRO A 153 3.20 5.61 1.40
C PRO A 153 2.40 5.07 2.59
N GLU A 154 1.98 3.81 2.50
CA GLU A 154 0.87 3.26 3.29
C GLU A 154 1.13 3.35 4.80
N SER A 155 2.23 2.76 5.28
CA SER A 155 2.57 2.75 6.70
C SER A 155 2.67 4.15 7.31
N ARG A 156 3.13 5.14 6.52
CA ARG A 156 3.27 6.54 6.95
C ARG A 156 1.91 7.24 7.05
N ILE A 157 0.99 6.92 6.14
CA ILE A 157 -0.40 7.39 6.21
C ILE A 157 -1.10 6.77 7.41
N CYS A 158 -1.02 5.45 7.58
CA CYS A 158 -1.64 4.78 8.72
C CYS A 158 -1.05 5.30 10.04
N LEU A 159 0.25 5.57 10.10
CA LEU A 159 0.88 6.19 11.27
C LEU A 159 0.29 7.58 11.56
N ALA A 160 0.12 8.42 10.54
CA ALA A 160 -0.47 9.74 10.71
C ALA A 160 -1.94 9.69 11.14
N ILE A 161 -2.74 8.78 10.57
CA ILE A 161 -4.14 8.58 10.98
C ILE A 161 -4.20 8.24 12.47
N ASN A 162 -3.44 7.23 12.90
CA ASN A 162 -3.42 6.77 14.29
C ASN A 162 -2.85 7.82 15.27
N LYS A 163 -1.87 8.64 14.85
CA LYS A 163 -1.26 9.65 15.72
C LYS A 163 -2.06 10.95 15.81
N LEU A 164 -2.80 11.30 14.76
CA LEU A 164 -3.44 12.60 14.64
C LEU A 164 -4.97 12.53 14.77
N THR A 165 -5.54 11.33 14.87
CA THR A 165 -6.97 11.09 15.02
C THR A 165 -7.24 9.88 15.93
N GLU A 166 -8.50 9.70 16.32
CA GLU A 166 -8.95 8.55 17.12
C GLU A 166 -9.42 7.36 16.24
N LEU A 167 -9.18 7.40 14.93
CA LEU A 167 -9.57 6.33 14.01
C LEU A 167 -8.50 5.25 13.92
N ASP A 168 -8.94 4.00 13.97
CA ASP A 168 -8.14 2.86 13.56
C ASP A 168 -8.25 2.69 12.04
N ALA A 169 -7.10 2.74 11.36
CA ALA A 169 -6.98 2.42 9.94
C ALA A 169 -6.14 1.16 9.74
N VAL A 170 -6.56 0.35 8.77
CA VAL A 170 -5.83 -0.84 8.34
C VAL A 170 -5.28 -0.60 6.95
N GLY A 171 -3.97 -0.74 6.85
CA GLY A 171 -3.28 -0.60 5.58
C GLY A 171 -3.17 -1.90 4.83
N ILE A 172 -3.44 -1.83 3.53
CA ILE A 172 -3.46 -2.98 2.64
C ILE A 172 -2.35 -2.83 1.59
N CYS A 173 -1.48 -3.83 1.53
CA CYS A 173 -0.45 -3.96 0.52
C CYS A 173 -0.29 -5.43 0.10
N HIS A 174 -0.16 -5.68 -1.20
CA HIS A 174 0.02 -7.02 -1.77
C HIS A 174 1.45 -7.59 -1.59
N GLY A 175 2.36 -6.82 -1.00
CA GLY A 175 3.77 -7.18 -0.84
C GLY A 175 4.01 -8.50 -0.12
N THR A 176 3.29 -8.70 0.99
CA THR A 176 3.40 -9.92 1.82
C THR A 176 2.86 -11.13 1.09
N GLN A 177 1.74 -10.99 0.37
CA GLN A 177 1.19 -12.03 -0.48
C GLN A 177 2.18 -12.45 -1.57
N GLY A 178 2.73 -11.50 -2.33
CA GLY A 178 3.73 -11.79 -3.37
C GLY A 178 5.00 -12.47 -2.80
N THR A 179 5.39 -12.11 -1.57
CA THR A 179 6.48 -12.78 -0.86
C THR A 179 6.14 -14.25 -0.56
N CYS A 180 4.94 -14.51 -0.04
CA CYS A 180 4.47 -15.86 0.29
C CYS A 180 4.33 -16.71 -0.96
N GLU A 181 3.79 -16.15 -2.05
CA GLU A 181 3.66 -16.84 -3.34
C GLU A 181 5.02 -17.27 -3.90
N ILE A 182 6.00 -16.36 -3.93
CA ILE A 182 7.35 -16.67 -4.40
C ILE A 182 8.01 -17.73 -3.52
N ALA A 183 7.94 -17.58 -2.19
CA ALA A 183 8.50 -18.55 -1.26
C ALA A 183 7.86 -19.94 -1.40
N SER A 184 6.55 -20.01 -1.58
CA SER A 184 5.80 -21.26 -1.79
C SER A 184 6.23 -21.94 -3.09
N ARG A 185 6.28 -21.17 -4.19
CA ARG A 185 6.71 -21.66 -5.50
C ARG A 185 8.12 -22.23 -5.47
N MET A 186 9.05 -21.56 -4.78
CA MET A 186 10.43 -22.04 -4.63
C MET A 186 10.51 -23.40 -3.92
N MET A 187 9.59 -23.67 -2.99
CA MET A 187 9.50 -24.96 -2.30
C MET A 187 8.64 -25.99 -3.05
N GLY A 188 8.10 -25.66 -4.22
CA GLY A 188 7.18 -26.53 -4.97
C GLY A 188 5.86 -26.76 -4.23
N LYS A 189 5.36 -25.75 -3.52
CA LYS A 189 4.14 -25.80 -2.70
C LYS A 189 3.13 -24.75 -3.17
N GLU A 190 1.85 -25.02 -2.92
CA GLU A 190 0.80 -24.02 -3.03
C GLU A 190 0.81 -23.09 -1.81
N PRO A 191 0.53 -21.78 -1.96
CA PRO A 191 0.51 -20.85 -0.83
C PRO A 191 -0.38 -21.28 0.32
N ASN A 192 -1.55 -21.86 0.02
CA ASN A 192 -2.52 -22.33 1.02
C ASN A 192 -2.08 -23.60 1.79
N ASP A 193 -1.03 -24.30 1.33
CA ASP A 193 -0.45 -25.44 2.06
C ASP A 193 0.56 -24.98 3.14
N LEU A 194 0.85 -23.67 3.21
CA LEU A 194 1.86 -23.10 4.10
C LEU A 194 1.28 -21.98 4.98
N GLU A 195 1.65 -21.99 6.25
CA GLU A 195 1.39 -20.90 7.17
C GLU A 195 2.67 -20.08 7.35
N PHE A 196 2.63 -18.81 6.95
CA PHE A 196 3.73 -17.88 7.07
C PHE A 196 3.58 -17.00 8.31
N LEU A 197 4.67 -16.87 9.07
CA LEU A 197 4.84 -15.86 10.10
C LEU A 197 5.72 -14.74 9.52
N VAL A 198 5.15 -13.56 9.33
CA VAL A 198 5.84 -12.39 8.76
C VAL A 198 5.93 -11.28 9.80
N GLY A 199 7.00 -10.51 9.80
CA GLY A 199 7.11 -9.33 10.67
C GLY A 199 8.03 -8.25 10.11
N GLY A 200 7.70 -6.99 10.40
CA GLY A 200 8.48 -5.83 9.98
C GLY A 200 7.57 -4.63 9.77
N ILE A 201 7.85 -3.86 8.73
CA ILE A 201 7.03 -2.71 8.30
C ILE A 201 6.71 -2.86 6.81
N ASN A 202 5.70 -2.13 6.33
CA ASN A 202 5.31 -2.13 4.91
C ASN A 202 6.52 -2.04 3.97
N HIS A 203 6.58 -2.90 2.96
CA HIS A 203 7.66 -2.98 1.96
C HIS A 203 9.05 -3.35 2.53
N PHE A 204 9.15 -3.68 3.82
CA PHE A 204 10.39 -4.06 4.50
C PHE A 204 10.14 -5.11 5.61
N HIS A 205 9.27 -6.07 5.29
CA HIS A 205 8.92 -7.20 6.14
C HIS A 205 9.82 -8.41 5.89
N TRP A 206 9.79 -9.38 6.82
CA TRP A 206 10.65 -10.57 6.83
C TRP A 206 9.86 -11.83 7.17
N ILE A 207 10.14 -12.94 6.49
CA ILE A 207 9.63 -14.26 6.85
C ILE A 207 10.38 -14.73 8.10
N LEU A 208 9.67 -14.81 9.22
CA LEU A 208 10.18 -15.26 10.52
C LEU A 208 9.99 -16.76 10.73
N GLY A 209 9.00 -17.35 10.06
CA GLY A 209 8.70 -18.78 10.13
C GLY A 209 7.78 -19.21 9.00
N VAL A 210 7.87 -20.49 8.63
CA VAL A 210 6.97 -21.13 7.68
C VAL A 210 6.67 -22.53 8.18
N ASN A 211 5.39 -22.89 8.30
CA ASN A 211 4.97 -24.24 8.67
C ASN A 211 4.09 -24.85 7.56
N ASP A 212 4.24 -26.15 7.33
CA ASP A 212 3.28 -26.89 6.50
C ASP A 212 1.96 -27.05 7.26
N VAL A 213 0.85 -26.56 6.69
CA VAL A 213 -0.46 -26.49 7.37
C VAL A 213 -0.98 -27.88 7.75
N LYS A 214 -0.67 -28.91 6.95
CA LYS A 214 -1.20 -30.28 7.17
C LYS A 214 -0.41 -31.02 8.24
N THR A 215 0.92 -30.86 8.22
CA THR A 215 1.83 -31.65 9.07
C THR A 215 2.34 -30.89 10.29
N GLY A 216 2.20 -29.56 10.31
CA GLY A 216 2.79 -28.69 11.33
C GLY A 216 4.33 -28.63 11.28
N LYS A 217 4.95 -29.17 10.23
CA LYS A 217 6.40 -29.24 10.09
C LYS A 217 6.98 -27.86 9.77
N ASP A 218 8.09 -27.51 10.43
CA ASP A 218 8.90 -26.34 10.09
C ASP A 218 9.51 -26.48 8.68
N MET A 219 9.16 -25.53 7.82
CA MET A 219 9.56 -25.45 6.42
C MET A 219 10.65 -24.40 6.17
N MET A 220 11.12 -23.67 7.19
CA MET A 220 12.26 -22.75 7.06
C MET A 220 13.51 -23.43 6.48
N PRO A 221 13.88 -24.67 6.87
CA PRO A 221 15.01 -25.37 6.23
C PRO A 221 14.80 -25.62 4.74
N ALA A 222 13.57 -25.92 4.32
CA ALA A 222 13.24 -26.14 2.91
C ALA A 222 13.31 -24.84 2.10
N LEU A 223 12.79 -23.73 2.67
CA LEU A 223 12.88 -22.41 2.06
C LEU A 223 14.34 -21.98 1.88
N ASN A 224 15.15 -22.09 2.94
CA ASN A 224 16.57 -21.74 2.88
C ASN A 224 17.35 -22.57 1.85
N LYS A 225 17.04 -23.87 1.75
CA LYS A 225 17.60 -24.75 0.72
C LYS A 225 17.19 -24.28 -0.69
N ALA A 226 15.91 -24.00 -0.92
CA ALA A 226 15.41 -23.55 -2.22
C ALA A 226 16.04 -22.21 -2.64
N ILE A 227 16.22 -21.27 -1.71
CA ILE A 227 16.92 -20.00 -1.96
C ILE A 227 18.37 -20.25 -2.38
N ALA A 228 19.07 -21.21 -1.75
CA ALA A 228 20.45 -21.53 -2.08
C ALA A 228 20.59 -22.25 -3.43
N GLU A 229 19.61 -23.05 -3.85
CA GLU A 229 19.66 -23.86 -5.07
C GLU A 229 19.32 -23.07 -6.34
N ASP A 230 18.44 -22.07 -6.28
CA ASP A 230 18.06 -21.25 -7.43
C ASP A 230 18.42 -19.78 -7.21
N GLU A 231 19.49 -19.35 -7.89
CA GLU A 231 19.96 -17.96 -7.80
C GLU A 231 19.10 -16.95 -8.59
N THR A 232 18.18 -17.41 -9.44
CA THR A 232 17.46 -16.58 -10.42
C THR A 232 16.12 -16.03 -9.91
N VAL A 233 15.52 -16.66 -8.90
CA VAL A 233 14.17 -16.30 -8.42
C VAL A 233 14.19 -15.07 -7.51
N ILE A 234 15.10 -15.05 -6.53
CA ILE A 234 15.25 -13.94 -5.59
C ILE A 234 16.25 -12.94 -6.14
N GLN A 235 15.84 -11.66 -6.16
CA GLN A 235 16.65 -10.57 -6.70
C GLN A 235 17.93 -10.32 -5.88
N PRO A 236 18.98 -9.69 -6.47
CA PRO A 236 20.30 -9.59 -5.84
C PRO A 236 20.33 -8.97 -4.45
N LEU A 237 19.60 -7.88 -4.19
CA LEU A 237 19.60 -7.24 -2.87
C LEU A 237 18.85 -8.09 -1.84
N ALA A 238 17.66 -8.59 -2.16
CA ALA A 238 16.91 -9.50 -1.30
C ALA A 238 17.74 -10.74 -0.90
N ARG A 239 18.47 -11.32 -1.85
CA ARG A 239 19.38 -12.46 -1.62
C ARG A 239 20.56 -12.09 -0.74
N PHE A 240 21.17 -10.93 -0.97
CA PHE A 240 22.28 -10.45 -0.14
C PHE A 240 21.85 -10.27 1.31
N LEU A 241 20.67 -9.67 1.52
CA LEU A 241 20.09 -9.50 2.85
C LEU A 241 19.77 -10.85 3.51
N HIS A 242 19.21 -11.82 2.76
CA HIS A 242 19.00 -13.17 3.27
C HIS A 242 20.31 -13.85 3.70
N LYS A 243 21.35 -13.81 2.85
CA LYS A 243 22.67 -14.38 3.18
C LYS A 243 23.31 -13.69 4.41
N THR A 244 23.03 -12.41 4.62
CA THR A 244 23.65 -11.60 5.69
C THR A 244 22.89 -11.68 7.02
N PHE A 245 21.57 -11.62 6.97
CA PHE A 245 20.69 -11.52 8.15
C PHE A 245 19.88 -12.79 8.43
N GLY A 246 19.97 -13.80 7.55
CA GLY A 246 19.42 -15.14 7.76
C GLY A 246 17.93 -15.31 7.43
N LEU A 247 17.22 -14.24 7.08
CA LEU A 247 15.79 -14.26 6.80
C LEU A 247 15.48 -13.66 5.42
N LEU A 248 14.46 -14.20 4.74
CA LEU A 248 14.02 -13.68 3.45
C LEU A 248 13.10 -12.48 3.69
N THR A 249 13.39 -11.37 3.03
CA THR A 249 12.55 -10.15 3.04
C THR A 249 11.64 -10.09 1.80
N PHE A 250 10.94 -8.97 1.64
CA PHE A 250 10.18 -8.60 0.45
C PHE A 250 10.98 -8.95 -0.84
N PRO A 251 10.38 -9.52 -1.89
CA PRO A 251 11.15 -10.15 -2.98
C PRO A 251 11.65 -9.19 -4.07
N PHE A 252 11.17 -7.94 -4.12
CA PHE A 252 11.57 -6.97 -5.13
C PHE A 252 12.53 -5.90 -4.57
N ASP A 253 13.72 -5.80 -5.17
CA ASP A 253 14.78 -4.88 -4.77
C ASP A 253 14.37 -3.40 -4.89
N SER A 254 13.36 -3.08 -5.71
CA SER A 254 12.83 -1.72 -5.84
C SER A 254 12.24 -1.17 -4.55
N HIS A 255 11.71 -2.03 -3.69
CA HIS A 255 11.04 -1.63 -2.45
C HIS A 255 11.98 -1.75 -1.24
N ILE A 256 12.64 -2.90 -1.10
CA ILE A 256 13.64 -3.14 -0.04
C ILE A 256 14.73 -2.06 -0.07
N GLY A 257 15.21 -1.74 -1.27
CA GLY A 257 16.34 -0.84 -1.46
C GLY A 257 16.04 0.61 -1.11
N GLU A 258 14.77 0.97 -0.91
CA GLU A 258 14.38 2.28 -0.40
C GLU A 258 14.78 2.47 1.08
N TYR A 259 15.01 1.38 1.81
CA TYR A 259 15.20 1.39 3.26
C TYR A 259 16.65 1.18 3.71
N VAL A 260 17.58 0.87 2.81
CA VAL A 260 18.99 0.58 3.14
C VAL A 260 19.96 1.36 2.26
N GLY A 261 20.96 2.00 2.87
CA GLY A 261 21.84 2.97 2.19
C GLY A 261 22.79 2.37 1.15
N PHE A 262 23.14 1.09 1.28
CA PHE A 262 24.03 0.40 0.34
C PHE A 262 23.31 -0.20 -0.88
N ALA A 263 21.97 -0.14 -0.93
CA ALA A 263 21.21 -0.77 -2.01
C ALA A 263 21.59 -0.24 -3.39
N TYR A 264 21.86 1.06 -3.50
CA TYR A 264 22.13 1.70 -4.78
C TYR A 264 23.34 1.10 -5.48
N ASP A 265 24.40 0.80 -4.74
CA ASP A 265 25.63 0.21 -5.30
C ASP A 265 25.42 -1.23 -5.76
N MET A 266 24.41 -1.92 -5.22
CA MET A 266 24.08 -3.29 -5.61
C MET A 266 23.16 -3.36 -6.82
N VAL A 267 22.15 -2.49 -6.89
CA VAL A 267 21.02 -2.69 -7.83
C VAL A 267 20.70 -1.48 -8.71
N GLY A 268 21.39 -0.37 -8.48
CA GLY A 268 21.23 0.88 -9.23
C GLY A 268 19.84 1.52 -9.10
N PRO A 269 19.55 2.53 -9.94
CA PRO A 269 18.28 3.25 -9.90
C PRO A 269 17.14 2.40 -10.47
N LYS A 270 16.17 2.01 -9.65
CA LYS A 270 15.01 1.22 -10.09
C LYS A 270 13.88 2.08 -10.67
N PHE A 271 13.84 3.37 -10.33
CA PHE A 271 12.87 4.32 -10.89
C PHE A 271 12.88 4.37 -12.42
N GLU A 272 14.05 4.29 -13.06
CA GLU A 272 14.15 4.30 -14.52
C GLU A 272 13.43 3.12 -15.19
N ASN A 273 13.42 1.95 -14.54
CA ASN A 273 12.70 0.78 -15.06
C ASN A 273 11.19 1.04 -15.07
N TYR A 274 10.68 1.67 -14.02
CA TYR A 274 9.28 2.09 -13.93
C TYR A 274 8.96 3.14 -14.98
N ARG A 275 9.76 4.21 -15.06
CA ARG A 275 9.60 5.28 -16.06
C ARG A 275 9.57 4.74 -17.49
N ARG A 276 10.50 3.85 -17.86
CA ARG A 276 10.55 3.24 -19.21
C ARG A 276 9.30 2.41 -19.53
N ARG A 277 8.75 1.67 -18.57
CA ARG A 277 7.48 0.95 -18.75
C ARG A 277 6.32 1.91 -19.00
N HIS A 278 6.28 3.05 -18.30
CA HIS A 278 5.22 4.04 -18.43
C HIS A 278 5.35 4.90 -19.70
N ILE A 279 6.56 5.15 -20.19
CA ILE A 279 6.80 5.90 -21.44
C ILE A 279 6.57 5.03 -22.68
N ARG A 280 6.95 3.74 -22.68
CA ARG A 280 6.72 2.85 -23.84
C ARG A 280 5.25 2.79 -24.27
N VAL A 281 4.34 2.75 -23.32
CA VAL A 281 2.88 2.85 -23.54
C VAL A 281 2.50 4.08 -24.38
N ARG A 282 3.21 5.20 -24.20
CA ARG A 282 2.91 6.48 -24.85
C ARG A 282 3.54 6.62 -26.25
N GLU A 283 4.61 5.90 -26.54
CA GLU A 283 5.41 6.08 -27.77
C GLU A 283 5.18 4.99 -28.82
N THR A 284 4.86 3.74 -28.44
CA THR A 284 4.84 2.61 -29.40
C THR A 284 3.46 2.16 -29.87
N GLY A 285 2.36 2.65 -29.26
CA GLY A 285 1.00 2.31 -29.69
C GLY A 285 0.68 0.80 -29.69
N ASP A 286 1.42 0.02 -28.90
CA ASP A 286 1.25 -1.43 -28.80
C ASP A 286 -0.07 -1.74 -28.06
N ALA A 287 -1.02 -2.36 -28.76
CA ALA A 287 -2.36 -2.66 -28.25
C ALA A 287 -2.36 -3.61 -27.04
N SER A 288 -1.27 -4.35 -26.80
CA SER A 288 -1.08 -5.14 -25.56
C SER A 288 -0.76 -4.28 -24.33
N SER A 289 -0.65 -2.96 -24.53
CA SER A 289 -0.23 -1.96 -23.55
C SER A 289 -1.03 -0.66 -23.64
N LEU A 290 -2.28 -0.69 -24.16
CA LEU A 290 -3.19 0.44 -24.00
C LEU A 290 -3.22 0.80 -22.50
N PRO A 291 -3.12 2.09 -22.11
CA PRO A 291 -3.35 2.48 -20.73
C PRO A 291 -4.66 1.82 -20.30
N VAL A 292 -4.68 1.06 -19.20
CA VAL A 292 -5.88 0.37 -18.67
C VAL A 292 -7.12 1.28 -18.69
N TRP A 293 -6.89 2.59 -18.58
CA TRP A 293 -7.87 3.64 -18.75
C TRP A 293 -8.63 3.71 -20.08
N GLN A 294 -7.97 3.43 -21.21
CA GLN A 294 -8.62 3.41 -22.52
C GLN A 294 -9.58 2.24 -22.61
N GLU A 295 -9.17 1.04 -22.20
CA GLU A 295 -10.05 -0.13 -22.18
C GLU A 295 -11.24 0.08 -21.23
N ILE A 296 -10.99 0.62 -20.03
CA ILE A 296 -12.07 1.01 -19.10
C ILE A 296 -13.03 2.00 -19.75
N GLN A 297 -12.52 3.01 -20.47
CA GLN A 297 -13.35 4.01 -21.14
C GLN A 297 -14.18 3.40 -22.26
N GLU A 298 -13.59 2.56 -23.12
CA GLU A 298 -14.31 1.89 -24.21
C GLU A 298 -15.41 0.96 -23.69
N VAL A 299 -15.18 0.27 -22.57
CA VAL A 299 -16.20 -0.54 -21.87
C VAL A 299 -17.28 0.34 -21.26
N ALA A 300 -16.90 1.44 -20.60
CA ALA A 300 -17.84 2.40 -20.00
C ALA A 300 -18.77 3.02 -21.07
N ASP A 301 -18.22 3.32 -22.25
CA ASP A 301 -18.95 3.85 -23.40
C ASP A 301 -19.70 2.76 -24.19
N ARG A 302 -19.61 1.49 -23.77
CA ARG A 302 -20.19 0.30 -24.43
C ARG A 302 -19.74 0.13 -25.88
N GLN A 303 -18.56 0.64 -26.22
CA GLN A 303 -17.95 0.44 -27.54
C GLN A 303 -17.37 -0.97 -27.67
N VAL A 304 -16.91 -1.53 -26.56
CA VAL A 304 -16.45 -2.93 -26.43
C VAL A 304 -17.15 -3.62 -25.27
N PRO A 305 -17.37 -4.95 -25.32
CA PRO A 305 -18.01 -5.68 -24.24
C PRO A 305 -17.11 -5.79 -23.00
N MET A 306 -17.72 -5.95 -21.82
CA MET A 306 -17.01 -6.30 -20.60
C MET A 306 -16.24 -7.62 -20.77
N THR A 307 -15.00 -7.67 -20.28
CA THR A 307 -14.14 -8.85 -20.33
C THR A 307 -13.94 -9.43 -18.93
N GLU A 308 -13.68 -10.73 -18.85
CA GLU A 308 -13.37 -11.36 -17.56
C GLU A 308 -12.09 -10.79 -16.94
N SER A 309 -11.13 -10.31 -17.74
CA SER A 309 -9.90 -9.65 -17.25
C SER A 309 -10.19 -8.39 -16.43
N LEU A 310 -11.15 -7.56 -16.89
CA LEU A 310 -11.55 -6.34 -16.18
C LEU A 310 -12.51 -6.63 -15.01
N ALA A 311 -13.35 -7.67 -15.16
CA ALA A 311 -14.38 -8.02 -14.21
C ALA A 311 -13.89 -8.93 -13.07
N SER A 312 -12.80 -9.68 -13.26
CA SER A 312 -12.31 -10.68 -12.29
C SER A 312 -12.02 -10.05 -10.93
N PRO A 313 -12.39 -10.74 -9.83
CA PRO A 313 -11.91 -10.34 -8.52
C PRO A 313 -10.39 -10.42 -8.49
N THR A 314 -9.79 -9.45 -7.83
CA THR A 314 -8.38 -9.41 -7.51
C THR A 314 -8.11 -10.20 -6.22
N THR A 315 -6.86 -10.18 -5.78
CA THR A 315 -6.43 -10.79 -4.52
C THR A 315 -6.31 -9.77 -3.38
N GLU A 316 -6.79 -8.55 -3.60
CA GLU A 316 -6.69 -7.47 -2.61
C GLU A 316 -7.53 -7.76 -1.37
N ALA A 317 -7.05 -7.33 -0.20
CA ALA A 317 -7.60 -7.77 1.08
C ALA A 317 -8.92 -7.11 1.48
N ALA A 318 -9.30 -5.98 0.88
CA ALA A 318 -10.40 -5.16 1.38
C ALA A 318 -11.75 -5.88 1.39
N VAL A 319 -12.15 -6.50 0.28
CA VAL A 319 -13.44 -7.22 0.21
C VAL A 319 -13.42 -8.49 1.07
N PRO A 320 -12.36 -9.32 1.06
CA PRO A 320 -12.24 -10.42 2.01
C PRO A 320 -12.34 -10.00 3.49
N ILE A 321 -11.79 -8.84 3.88
CA ILE A 321 -11.96 -8.29 5.24
C ILE A 321 -13.43 -7.97 5.51
N ILE A 322 -14.10 -7.28 4.59
CA ILE A 322 -15.51 -6.91 4.73
C ILE A 322 -16.39 -8.16 4.83
N CYS A 323 -16.16 -9.16 3.98
CA CYS A 323 -16.90 -10.43 4.04
C CYS A 323 -16.67 -11.17 5.36
N ALA A 324 -15.45 -11.16 5.89
CA ALA A 324 -15.17 -11.82 7.15
C ALA A 324 -15.93 -11.19 8.33
N ILE A 325 -16.06 -9.87 8.32
CA ILE A 325 -16.78 -9.11 9.35
C ILE A 325 -18.30 -9.26 9.16
N GLU A 326 -18.83 -8.95 7.97
CA GLU A 326 -20.28 -8.89 7.73
C GLU A 326 -20.93 -10.27 7.63
N LEU A 327 -20.21 -11.27 7.08
CA LEU A 327 -20.75 -12.60 6.83
C LEU A 327 -20.30 -13.63 7.88
N GLY A 328 -19.46 -13.22 8.84
CA GLY A 328 -18.89 -14.10 9.85
C GLY A 328 -18.08 -15.26 9.24
N GLN A 329 -17.36 -14.99 8.14
CA GLN A 329 -16.52 -15.95 7.41
C GLN A 329 -15.04 -15.72 7.73
N PRO A 330 -14.45 -16.41 8.72
CA PRO A 330 -13.11 -16.08 9.17
C PRO A 330 -12.08 -16.24 8.06
N THR A 331 -11.19 -15.27 7.92
CA THR A 331 -10.08 -15.28 6.97
C THR A 331 -8.77 -14.90 7.64
N ARG A 332 -7.66 -15.15 6.95
CA ARG A 332 -6.31 -14.80 7.42
C ARG A 332 -5.51 -14.17 6.30
N PHE A 333 -4.73 -13.17 6.68
CA PHE A 333 -3.78 -12.49 5.81
C PHE A 333 -2.37 -12.70 6.35
N ALA A 334 -1.41 -12.89 5.44
CA ALA A 334 0.00 -13.04 5.79
C ALA A 334 0.62 -11.73 6.31
N GLY A 335 0.09 -10.58 5.89
CA GLY A 335 0.49 -9.29 6.41
C GLY A 335 -0.52 -8.19 6.09
N LEU A 336 -0.99 -7.50 7.13
CA LEU A 336 -1.66 -6.20 7.02
C LEU A 336 -0.91 -5.20 7.91
N ASN A 337 -1.08 -3.91 7.62
CA ASN A 337 -0.40 -2.84 8.33
C ASN A 337 -1.32 -2.30 9.44
N VAL A 338 -0.86 -2.45 10.68
CA VAL A 338 -1.62 -2.14 11.90
C VAL A 338 -0.74 -1.48 12.94
N LEU A 339 -1.34 -0.73 13.87
CA LEU A 339 -0.61 -0.13 14.99
C LEU A 339 -0.08 -1.23 15.94
N ASN A 340 1.16 -1.09 16.40
CA ASN A 340 1.85 -2.07 17.23
C ASN A 340 1.44 -2.02 18.72
N THR A 341 0.18 -1.70 19.01
CA THR A 341 -0.35 -1.42 20.37
C THR A 341 -0.11 -2.56 21.37
N GLU A 342 -0.18 -3.81 20.90
CA GLU A 342 0.06 -4.98 21.75
C GLU A 342 1.48 -5.57 21.64
N LYS A 343 2.42 -4.82 21.04
CA LYS A 343 3.77 -5.32 20.74
C LYS A 343 3.74 -6.60 19.90
N TYR A 344 2.92 -6.60 18.85
CA TYR A 344 2.88 -7.68 17.86
C TYR A 344 4.27 -8.01 17.36
N VAL A 345 5.07 -6.97 17.07
CA VAL A 345 6.52 -7.05 16.96
C VAL A 345 7.15 -6.48 18.23
N SER A 346 7.68 -7.36 19.08
CA SER A 346 7.99 -7.06 20.47
C SER A 346 9.11 -6.05 20.71
N ASN A 347 10.05 -5.93 19.78
CA ASN A 347 11.21 -5.04 19.85
C ASN A 347 11.14 -3.88 18.85
N LEU A 348 9.95 -3.56 18.36
CA LEU A 348 9.61 -2.31 17.68
C LEU A 348 8.72 -1.44 18.59
N PRO A 349 8.70 -0.10 18.41
CA PRO A 349 7.88 0.80 19.23
C PRO A 349 6.38 0.47 19.18
N GLU A 350 5.66 0.71 20.29
CA GLU A 350 4.20 0.46 20.38
C GLU A 350 3.39 1.39 19.47
N ASP A 351 3.90 2.60 19.22
CA ASP A 351 3.29 3.63 18.39
C ASP A 351 3.69 3.53 16.91
N ALA A 352 4.35 2.44 16.51
CA ALA A 352 4.73 2.17 15.12
C ALA A 352 3.62 1.42 14.38
N VAL A 353 3.51 1.64 13.07
CA VAL A 353 2.74 0.75 12.18
C VAL A 353 3.63 -0.41 11.75
N VAL A 354 3.17 -1.63 11.98
CA VAL A 354 3.89 -2.88 11.67
C VAL A 354 3.09 -3.72 10.67
N GLU A 355 3.80 -4.51 9.88
CA GLU A 355 3.20 -5.45 8.93
C GLU A 355 3.30 -6.87 9.50
N VAL A 356 2.16 -7.44 9.91
CA VAL A 356 2.06 -8.72 10.61
C VAL A 356 0.86 -9.54 10.15
N PRO A 357 0.85 -10.88 10.34
CA PRO A 357 -0.32 -11.69 10.05
C PRO A 357 -1.53 -11.23 10.85
N VAL A 358 -2.69 -11.29 10.22
CA VAL A 358 -3.96 -10.85 10.80
C VAL A 358 -5.02 -11.92 10.56
N LYS A 359 -5.78 -12.23 11.61
CA LYS A 359 -7.04 -12.99 11.51
C LYS A 359 -8.18 -11.99 11.49
N VAL A 360 -9.17 -12.22 10.63
CA VAL A 360 -10.37 -11.38 10.57
C VAL A 360 -11.58 -12.28 10.68
N ASP A 361 -12.54 -11.91 11.52
CA ASP A 361 -13.80 -12.61 11.72
C ASP A 361 -14.93 -11.61 12.03
N GLY A 362 -16.12 -12.12 12.39
CA GLY A 362 -17.28 -11.29 12.71
C GLY A 362 -17.10 -10.34 13.91
N ASN A 363 -16.03 -10.50 14.70
CA ASN A 363 -15.69 -9.60 15.80
C ASN A 363 -14.63 -8.55 15.40
N GLY A 364 -14.20 -8.52 14.14
CA GLY A 364 -13.26 -7.55 13.62
C GLY A 364 -11.88 -8.14 13.31
N ILE A 365 -10.85 -7.34 13.59
CA ILE A 365 -9.49 -7.52 13.10
C ILE A 365 -8.58 -7.87 14.27
N HIS A 366 -7.89 -9.01 14.15
CA HIS A 366 -7.09 -9.61 15.22
C HIS A 366 -5.66 -9.84 14.75
N PRO A 367 -4.75 -8.87 14.92
CA PRO A 367 -3.35 -9.04 14.57
C PRO A 367 -2.65 -10.09 15.44
N VAL A 368 -1.66 -10.77 14.86
CA VAL A 368 -0.98 -11.89 15.50
C VAL A 368 0.39 -11.46 16.01
N LYS A 369 0.72 -11.82 17.26
CA LYS A 369 2.05 -11.59 17.83
C LYS A 369 3.08 -12.48 17.13
N VAL A 370 4.15 -11.87 16.65
CA VAL A 370 5.22 -12.54 15.90
C VAL A 370 6.55 -12.58 16.66
N GLY A 371 6.62 -11.98 17.84
CA GLY A 371 7.81 -11.99 18.70
C GLY A 371 8.82 -10.92 18.32
N SER A 372 10.11 -11.16 18.55
CA SER A 372 11.18 -10.19 18.29
C SER A 372 11.82 -10.43 16.93
N LEU A 373 12.07 -9.36 16.18
CA LEU A 373 12.95 -9.42 15.00
C LEU A 373 14.41 -9.60 15.45
N PRO A 374 15.27 -10.30 14.68
CA PRO A 374 16.70 -10.29 14.91
C PRO A 374 17.26 -8.86 14.94
N GLU A 375 18.26 -8.58 15.78
CA GLU A 375 18.64 -7.19 16.11
C GLU A 375 19.05 -6.35 14.88
N GLY A 376 19.80 -6.91 13.93
CA GLY A 376 20.16 -6.18 12.71
C GLY A 376 18.94 -5.75 11.88
N ILE A 377 17.93 -6.62 11.79
CA ILE A 377 16.65 -6.32 11.11
C ILE A 377 15.85 -5.29 11.90
N ALA A 378 15.74 -5.50 13.22
CA ALA A 378 15.03 -4.60 14.12
C ALA A 378 15.62 -3.17 14.07
N ALA A 379 16.94 -3.04 14.04
CA ALA A 379 17.64 -1.77 13.96
C ALA A 379 17.29 -1.02 12.66
N MET A 380 17.30 -1.70 11.52
CA MET A 380 16.90 -1.10 10.24
C MET A 380 15.43 -0.66 10.28
N CYS A 381 14.52 -1.50 10.78
CA CYS A 381 13.10 -1.13 10.93
C CYS A 381 12.92 0.07 11.87
N ARG A 382 13.60 0.11 13.02
CA ARG A 382 13.50 1.22 13.98
C ARG A 382 14.02 2.54 13.42
N GLN A 383 15.08 2.52 12.61
CA GLN A 383 15.55 3.71 11.91
C GLN A 383 14.46 4.26 11.00
N GLN A 384 13.83 3.38 10.21
CA GLN A 384 12.74 3.77 9.31
C GLN A 384 11.53 4.30 10.08
N ILE A 385 11.10 3.61 11.15
CA ILE A 385 10.01 4.08 12.03
C ILE A 385 10.32 5.48 12.60
N SER A 386 11.57 5.74 12.98
CA SER A 386 11.98 7.06 13.48
C SER A 386 11.84 8.15 12.41
N ILE A 387 12.21 7.84 11.16
CA ILE A 387 12.00 8.74 10.01
C ILE A 387 10.51 8.99 9.80
N GLN A 388 9.68 7.94 9.82
CA GLN A 388 8.23 8.07 9.64
C GLN A 388 7.61 8.98 10.72
N ASN A 389 8.00 8.79 11.98
CA ASN A 389 7.57 9.64 13.10
C ASN A 389 7.93 11.10 12.90
N LEU A 390 9.17 11.40 12.50
CA LEU A 390 9.62 12.78 12.24
C LEU A 390 8.89 13.42 11.05
N LEU A 391 8.48 12.65 10.05
CA LEU A 391 7.69 13.16 8.93
C LEU A 391 6.24 13.47 9.33
N VAL A 392 5.65 12.66 10.20
CA VAL A 392 4.34 12.96 10.80
C VAL A 392 4.43 14.19 11.70
N GLU A 393 5.49 14.34 12.50
CA GLU A 393 5.78 15.56 13.28
C GLU A 393 5.94 16.77 12.36
N ALA A 394 6.72 16.66 11.28
CA ALA A 394 6.92 17.73 10.31
C ALA A 394 5.59 18.20 9.70
N TYR A 395 4.70 17.26 9.38
CA TYR A 395 3.36 17.57 8.89
C TYR A 395 2.50 18.26 9.96
N ALA A 396 2.40 17.67 11.14
CA ALA A 396 1.51 18.12 12.21
C ALA A 396 1.92 19.49 12.79
N GLU A 397 3.22 19.69 13.01
CA GLU A 397 3.77 20.92 13.59
C GLU A 397 4.16 21.95 12.54
N LYS A 398 4.03 21.61 11.24
CA LYS A 398 4.51 22.44 10.13
C LYS A 398 6.00 22.77 10.27
N SER A 399 6.82 21.79 10.64
CA SER A 399 8.21 22.01 11.09
C SER A 399 9.24 21.64 10.03
N LYS A 400 9.94 22.64 9.47
CA LYS A 400 11.10 22.38 8.59
C LYS A 400 12.23 21.67 9.34
N ARG A 401 12.37 21.94 10.64
CA ARG A 401 13.37 21.29 11.51
C ARG A 401 13.12 19.78 11.60
N ALA A 402 11.86 19.35 11.78
CA ALA A 402 11.51 17.94 11.83
C ALA A 402 11.73 17.27 10.47
N LEU A 403 11.36 17.94 9.36
CA LEU A 403 11.65 17.45 8.01
C LEU A 403 13.16 17.27 7.78
N LEU A 404 13.97 18.27 8.10
CA LEU A 404 15.42 18.16 7.98
C LEU A 404 15.98 17.03 8.85
N SER A 405 15.45 16.85 10.07
CA SER A 405 15.84 15.75 10.96
C SER A 405 15.52 14.39 10.34
N ALA A 406 14.35 14.23 9.73
CA ALA A 406 13.98 13.02 8.99
C ALA A 406 14.93 12.76 7.81
N LEU A 407 15.23 13.79 7.02
CA LEU A 407 16.16 13.69 5.89
C LEU A 407 17.58 13.31 6.34
N LEU A 408 18.07 13.80 7.47
CA LEU A 408 19.39 13.45 7.99
C LEU A 408 19.47 12.02 8.55
N LEU A 409 18.33 11.40 8.88
CA LEU A 409 18.26 9.99 9.27
C LEU A 409 18.14 9.04 8.08
N GLU A 410 17.75 9.52 6.90
CA GLU A 410 17.64 8.69 5.69
C GLU A 410 19.01 8.05 5.37
N PRO A 411 19.09 6.71 5.20
CA PRO A 411 20.37 6.01 5.04
C PRO A 411 21.22 6.46 3.85
N THR A 412 20.62 7.11 2.85
CA THR A 412 21.30 7.58 1.64
C THR A 412 21.75 9.05 1.73
N VAL A 413 21.44 9.75 2.82
CA VAL A 413 21.77 11.17 3.01
C VAL A 413 23.05 11.29 3.84
N ASP A 414 24.10 11.82 3.22
CA ASP A 414 25.48 11.87 3.74
C ASP A 414 26.00 13.31 3.93
N SER A 415 25.19 14.34 3.68
CA SER A 415 25.63 15.73 3.74
C SER A 415 24.51 16.67 4.21
N PRO A 416 24.64 17.28 5.41
CA PRO A 416 23.63 18.20 5.92
C PRO A 416 23.41 19.44 5.03
N ASN A 417 24.48 20.02 4.50
CA ASN A 417 24.39 21.20 3.63
C ASN A 417 23.63 20.90 2.32
N ARG A 418 23.90 19.74 1.70
CA ARG A 418 23.17 19.33 0.50
C ARG A 418 21.72 18.96 0.82
N ALA A 419 21.47 18.33 1.97
CA ALA A 419 20.13 17.97 2.41
C ALA A 419 19.25 19.20 2.62
N GLU A 420 19.77 20.24 3.28
CA GLU A 420 19.05 21.49 3.49
C GLU A 420 18.73 22.21 2.17
N LYS A 421 19.69 22.30 1.25
CA LYS A 421 19.46 22.91 -0.07
C LYS A 421 18.45 22.13 -0.92
N MET A 422 18.58 20.81 -0.96
CA MET A 422 17.62 19.92 -1.61
C MET A 422 16.21 20.08 -1.02
N MET A 423 16.14 20.18 0.31
CA MET A 423 14.88 20.37 1.02
C MET A 423 14.21 21.66 0.58
N GLU A 424 14.92 22.78 0.63
CA GLU A 424 14.39 24.07 0.20
C GLU A 424 13.99 24.08 -1.29
N GLU A 425 14.75 23.42 -2.17
CA GLU A 425 14.37 23.31 -3.58
C GLU A 425 13.05 22.55 -3.77
N LEU A 426 12.90 21.38 -3.13
CA LEU A 426 11.67 20.58 -3.26
C LEU A 426 10.47 21.26 -2.61
N LEU A 427 10.65 21.92 -1.45
CA LEU A 427 9.62 22.74 -0.81
C LEU A 427 9.12 23.84 -1.77
N ASN A 428 10.04 24.55 -2.45
CA ASN A 428 9.69 25.61 -3.39
C ASN A 428 9.09 25.09 -4.70
N ARG A 429 9.53 23.92 -5.19
CA ARG A 429 9.08 23.34 -6.46
C ARG A 429 7.69 22.72 -6.35
N GLN A 430 7.32 22.23 -5.18
CA GLN A 430 6.09 21.46 -4.95
C GLN A 430 5.09 22.19 -4.04
N THR A 431 5.20 23.51 -3.87
CA THR A 431 4.36 24.34 -2.99
C THR A 431 2.85 24.10 -3.14
N THR A 432 2.37 23.83 -4.35
CA THR A 432 0.95 23.57 -4.63
C THR A 432 0.42 22.25 -4.06
N TYR A 433 1.31 21.35 -3.66
CA TYR A 433 0.98 19.99 -3.22
C TYR A 433 1.44 19.68 -1.80
N LEU A 434 2.38 20.46 -1.27
CA LEU A 434 2.93 20.30 0.07
C LEU A 434 2.16 21.15 1.09
N PRO A 435 2.14 20.73 2.36
CA PRO A 435 1.71 21.61 3.44
C PRO A 435 2.69 22.79 3.58
N GLU A 436 2.20 23.92 4.09
CA GLU A 436 3.08 25.02 4.51
C GLU A 436 3.95 24.56 5.70
N LEU A 437 5.27 24.63 5.56
CA LEU A 437 6.24 24.38 6.64
C LEU A 437 7.00 25.65 7.02
N ARG A 438 7.33 25.77 8.30
CA ARG A 438 7.94 26.94 8.95
C ARG A 438 9.29 26.62 9.56
#